data_AF-A0A434US43-F1
#
_entry.id   AF-A0A434US43-F1
#
_cell.length_a   1.000
_cell.length_b   1.000
_cell.length_c   1.000
_cell.angle_alpha   90.00
_cell.angle_beta   90.00
_cell.angle_gamma   90.00
#
_symmetry.space_group_name_H-M   'P 1'
#
loop_
_entity.id
_entity.type
_entity.pdbx_description
1 polymer ?
#
loop_
_entity_poly.entity_id
_entity_poly.type
_entity_poly.pdbx_seq_one_letter_code
_entity_poly.pdbx_strand_id
1 'polypeptide(L)'
;MDLKAVLNLVRRQTNTFADLSAALAQIDIAGAEAAAEALEAERRRILLDGSDKQLAEVEDRITTANRDIERLYAAKDELERRTEQARNSEADQIKVARYQAAKAQADAAAKALTKEYPEIARKFAALIKTVAEAQTAIEQANQSLPDGVPPLLDPEFAVRGKPGEPERTLKSEEVALWCYANASGIQVLPQEKQLELDARSKGSDLGTVSSGSGGGYTSVIRRRLVKRSYLPASQTERPDSIFTIAMPGLRVGDVPFWQAVPYSDLRSVRANLDKIASMRPAPAVNDSNIRIEYTDEIPSAEPAMAEAAE
;
A
#
# COMPACT_ATOMS: atom_id res chain seq x y z
N MET A 1 18.06 19.67 41.05
CA MET A 1 18.83 18.40 41.11
C MET A 1 20.22 18.73 41.64
N ASP A 2 20.90 17.83 42.36
CA ASP A 2 22.30 18.06 42.81
C ASP A 2 23.23 18.16 41.59
N LEU A 3 24.10 19.18 41.53
CA LEU A 3 25.12 19.37 40.50
C LEU A 3 25.95 18.10 40.28
N LYS A 4 26.23 17.34 41.34
CA LYS A 4 26.94 16.05 41.24
C LYS A 4 26.18 15.02 40.40
N ALA A 5 24.86 14.99 40.47
CA ALA A 5 24.04 14.08 39.70
C ALA A 5 24.09 14.41 38.20
N VAL A 6 23.99 15.70 37.85
CA VAL A 6 24.13 16.20 36.47
C VAL A 6 25.51 15.86 35.92
N LEU A 7 26.58 16.17 36.67
CA LEU A 7 27.96 15.89 36.25
C LEU A 7 28.24 14.39 36.08
N ASN A 8 27.66 13.53 36.93
CA ASN A 8 27.78 12.09 36.77
C ASN A 8 27.09 11.58 35.50
N LEU A 9 25.97 12.20 35.12
CA LEU A 9 25.25 11.88 33.88
C LEU A 9 26.05 12.33 32.65
N VAL A 10 26.63 13.54 32.68
CA VAL A 10 27.54 14.04 31.64
C VAL A 10 28.78 13.15 31.47
N ARG A 11 29.25 12.49 32.53
CA ARG A 11 30.42 11.58 32.45
C ARG A 11 30.10 10.21 31.87
N ARG A 12 28.83 9.78 31.86
CA ARG A 12 28.44 8.49 31.28
C ARG A 12 28.38 8.58 29.75
N GLN A 13 28.96 7.60 29.08
CA GLN A 13 29.16 7.61 27.63
C GLN A 13 27.98 7.00 26.85
N THR A 14 27.10 6.25 27.52
CA THR A 14 26.04 5.41 26.91
C THR A 14 24.63 5.85 27.26
N ASN A 15 24.36 7.17 27.31
CA ASN A 15 23.03 7.67 27.61
C ASN A 15 22.19 7.73 26.32
N THR A 16 20.91 7.37 26.40
CA THR A 16 19.96 7.52 25.28
C THR A 16 19.57 8.99 25.08
N PHE A 17 18.94 9.33 23.94
CA PHE A 17 18.37 10.67 23.75
C PHE A 17 17.41 11.04 24.89
N ALA A 18 16.58 10.10 25.35
CA ALA A 18 15.63 10.31 26.43
C ALA A 18 16.32 10.63 27.77
N ASP A 19 17.40 9.91 28.10
CA ASP A 19 18.16 10.13 29.34
C ASP A 19 18.83 11.51 29.35
N LEU A 20 19.43 11.92 28.22
CA LEU A 20 20.10 13.21 28.07
C LEU A 20 19.10 14.37 28.10
N SER A 21 17.95 14.22 27.42
CA SER A 21 16.87 15.22 27.42
C SER A 21 16.26 15.39 28.82
N ALA A 22 16.06 14.28 29.56
CA ALA A 22 15.57 14.33 30.94
C ALA A 22 16.56 14.99 31.89
N ALA A 23 17.87 14.80 31.70
CA ALA A 23 18.90 15.46 32.49
C ALA A 23 18.98 16.96 32.19
N LEU A 24 18.88 17.35 30.91
CA LEU A 24 18.85 18.75 30.48
C LEU A 24 17.67 19.50 31.10
N ALA A 25 16.48 18.88 31.15
CA ALA A 25 15.28 19.47 31.75
C ALA A 25 15.37 19.70 33.27
N GLN A 26 16.34 19.06 33.95
CA GLN A 26 16.54 19.19 35.39
C GLN A 26 17.58 20.26 35.78
N ILE A 27 18.26 20.86 34.80
CA ILE A 27 19.19 21.96 35.02
C ILE A 27 18.37 23.24 35.28
N ASP A 28 18.44 23.75 36.50
CA ASP A 28 17.77 24.98 36.92
C ASP A 28 18.80 26.09 37.17
N ILE A 29 19.28 26.68 36.07
CA ILE A 29 20.25 27.79 36.11
C ILE A 29 19.58 29.04 36.71
N ALA A 30 18.32 29.32 36.38
CA ALA A 30 17.61 30.50 36.88
C ALA A 30 17.45 30.45 38.41
N GLY A 31 17.15 29.29 38.99
CA GLY A 31 17.14 29.09 40.43
C GLY A 31 18.52 29.29 41.07
N ALA A 32 19.59 28.84 40.42
CA ALA A 32 20.96 29.05 40.90
C ALA A 32 21.38 30.52 40.84
N GLU A 33 21.04 31.25 39.77
CA GLU A 33 21.27 32.69 39.63
C GLU A 33 20.49 33.50 40.67
N ALA A 34 19.22 33.16 40.92
CA ALA A 34 18.41 33.80 41.96
C ALA A 34 18.99 33.57 43.37
N ALA A 35 19.53 32.38 43.64
CA ALA A 35 20.21 32.08 44.90
C ALA A 35 21.52 32.89 45.04
N ALA A 36 22.28 33.08 43.96
CA ALA A 36 23.47 33.92 43.96
C ALA A 36 23.13 35.40 44.22
N GLU A 37 22.07 35.94 43.59
CA GLU A 37 21.61 37.32 43.85
C GLU A 37 21.14 37.50 45.30
N ALA A 38 20.51 36.49 45.90
CA ALA A 38 20.13 36.53 47.32
C ALA A 38 21.36 36.61 48.25
N LEU A 39 22.46 35.91 47.92
CA LEU A 39 23.72 36.02 48.65
C LEU A 39 24.37 37.40 48.47
N GLU A 40 24.28 38.00 47.28
CA GLU A 40 24.74 39.38 47.03
C GLU A 40 23.93 40.40 47.84
N ALA A 41 22.61 40.21 47.95
CA ALA A 41 21.77 41.02 48.83
C ALA A 41 22.16 40.85 50.32
N GLU A 42 22.47 39.63 50.74
CA GLU A 42 22.98 39.34 52.10
C GLU A 42 24.32 40.05 52.35
N ARG A 43 25.24 40.00 51.37
CA ARG A 43 26.53 40.70 51.41
C ARG A 43 26.35 42.20 51.58
N ARG A 44 25.46 42.84 50.82
CA ARG A 44 25.13 44.27 50.96
C ARG A 44 24.65 44.63 52.36
N ARG A 45 23.90 43.75 53.03
CA ARG A 45 23.45 43.95 54.41
C ARG A 45 24.59 43.79 55.43
N ILE A 46 25.41 42.76 55.29
CA ILE A 46 26.54 42.47 56.21
C ILE A 46 27.59 43.59 56.16
N LEU A 47 27.78 44.25 55.02
CA LEU A 47 28.69 45.39 54.89
C LEU A 47 28.29 46.59 55.78
N LEU A 48 27.03 46.70 56.19
CA LEU A 48 26.55 47.79 57.04
C LEU A 48 26.69 47.47 58.53
N ASP A 49 26.27 46.26 58.93
CA ASP A 49 26.06 45.92 60.36
C ASP A 49 26.84 44.67 60.82
N GLY A 50 27.63 44.05 59.94
CA GLY A 50 28.28 42.76 60.18
C GLY A 50 29.77 42.85 60.52
N SER A 51 30.34 41.71 60.93
CA SER A 51 31.79 41.55 61.15
C SER A 51 32.54 41.12 59.89
N ASP A 52 33.83 41.42 59.80
CA ASP A 52 34.71 40.99 58.70
C ASP A 52 34.67 39.48 58.45
N LYS A 53 34.51 38.69 59.52
CA LYS A 53 34.37 37.23 59.42
C LYS A 53 33.09 36.83 58.67
N GLN A 54 31.96 37.47 58.97
CA GLN A 54 30.69 37.19 58.28
C GLN A 54 30.73 37.63 56.81
N LEU A 55 31.46 38.71 56.52
CA LEU A 55 31.67 39.17 55.15
C LEU A 55 32.48 38.14 54.35
N ALA A 56 33.60 37.65 54.91
CA ALA A 56 34.39 36.61 54.26
C ALA A 56 33.57 35.33 54.00
N GLU A 57 32.76 34.90 54.96
CA GLU A 57 31.89 33.72 54.82
C GLU A 57 30.83 33.88 53.70
N VAL A 58 30.27 35.08 53.49
CA VAL A 58 29.30 35.29 52.39
C VAL A 58 30.00 35.41 51.03
N GLU A 59 31.19 36.02 50.98
CA GLU A 59 31.98 36.13 49.74
C GLU A 59 32.47 34.76 49.24
N ASP A 60 32.85 33.85 50.14
CA ASP A 60 33.18 32.46 49.80
C ASP A 60 31.96 31.70 49.25
N ARG A 61 30.77 31.93 49.84
CA ARG A 61 29.51 31.36 49.34
C ARG A 61 29.17 31.88 47.95
N ILE A 62 29.29 33.18 47.70
CA ILE A 62 29.09 33.80 46.38
C ILE A 62 30.05 33.21 45.36
N THR A 63 31.33 33.14 45.68
CA THR A 63 32.36 32.58 44.80
C THR A 63 32.04 31.12 44.43
N THR A 64 31.56 30.33 45.40
CA THR A 64 31.12 28.96 45.16
C THR A 64 29.88 28.90 44.27
N ALA A 65 28.88 29.73 44.53
CA ALA A 65 27.65 29.81 43.74
C ALA A 65 27.93 30.18 42.28
N ASN A 66 28.79 31.17 42.03
CA ASN A 66 29.17 31.60 40.68
C ASN A 66 29.88 30.48 39.91
N ARG A 67 30.80 29.75 40.56
CA ARG A 67 31.44 28.56 39.95
C ARG A 67 30.45 27.46 39.63
N ASP A 68 29.43 27.27 40.46
CA ASP A 68 28.39 26.28 40.21
C ASP A 68 27.48 26.69 39.05
N ILE A 69 27.16 27.98 38.91
CA ILE A 69 26.45 28.53 37.74
C ILE A 69 27.27 28.27 36.46
N GLU A 70 28.56 28.60 36.44
CA GLU A 70 29.45 28.33 35.29
C GLU A 70 29.48 26.84 34.93
N ARG A 71 29.54 25.96 35.93
CA ARG A 71 29.48 24.50 35.72
C ARG A 71 28.13 24.05 35.16
N LEU A 72 27.02 24.66 35.59
CA LEU A 72 25.70 24.36 35.07
C LEU A 72 25.56 24.78 33.60
N TYR A 73 26.06 25.96 33.22
CA TYR A 73 26.13 26.39 31.82
C TYR A 73 26.98 25.42 30.98
N ALA A 74 28.18 25.08 31.44
CA ALA A 74 29.05 24.13 30.74
C ALA A 74 28.39 22.73 30.62
N ALA A 75 27.69 22.28 31.66
CA ALA A 75 26.96 21.02 31.64
C ALA A 75 25.77 21.07 30.65
N LYS A 76 25.05 22.20 30.59
CA LYS A 76 23.94 22.41 29.66
C LYS A 76 24.43 22.31 28.21
N ASP A 77 25.46 23.06 27.84
CA ASP A 77 25.99 23.10 26.47
C ASP A 77 26.45 21.70 26.01
N GLU A 78 27.16 20.96 26.88
CA GLU A 78 27.59 19.60 26.58
C GLU A 78 26.42 18.61 26.47
N LEU A 79 25.40 18.73 27.33
CA LEU A 79 24.20 17.90 27.24
C LEU A 79 23.41 18.19 25.96
N GLU A 80 23.26 19.45 25.56
CA GLU A 80 22.61 19.83 24.30
C GLU A 80 23.34 19.23 23.09
N ARG A 81 24.68 19.38 23.05
CA ARG A 81 25.52 18.80 21.99
C ARG A 81 25.35 17.28 21.90
N ARG A 82 25.38 16.57 23.02
CA ARG A 82 25.21 15.11 23.06
C ARG A 82 23.79 14.67 22.74
N THR A 83 22.79 15.45 23.15
CA THR A 83 21.38 15.16 22.85
C THR A 83 21.16 15.16 21.34
N GLU A 84 21.70 16.15 20.63
CA GLU A 84 21.62 16.20 19.17
C GLU A 84 22.39 15.04 18.51
N GLN A 85 23.57 14.71 19.01
CA GLN A 85 24.34 13.56 18.52
C GLN A 85 23.58 12.22 18.72
N ALA A 86 23.00 12.02 19.89
CA ALA A 86 22.21 10.83 20.21
C ALA A 86 20.97 10.73 19.32
N ARG A 87 20.25 11.84 19.14
CA ARG A 87 19.08 11.93 18.25
C ARG A 87 19.43 11.52 16.81
N ASN A 88 20.52 12.05 16.28
CA ASN A 88 20.96 11.74 14.92
C ASN A 88 21.41 10.28 14.80
N SER A 89 22.11 9.75 15.81
CA SER A 89 22.51 8.32 15.84
C SER A 89 21.30 7.38 15.87
N GLU A 90 20.30 7.64 16.73
CA GLU A 90 19.07 6.86 16.80
C GLU A 90 18.29 6.92 15.47
N ALA A 91 18.20 8.11 14.87
CA ALA A 91 17.56 8.28 13.56
C ALA A 91 18.26 7.48 12.46
N ASP A 92 19.60 7.49 12.43
CA ASP A 92 20.38 6.75 11.45
C ASP A 92 20.32 5.23 11.69
N GLN A 93 20.30 4.78 12.94
CA GLN A 93 20.08 3.37 13.26
C GLN A 93 18.72 2.87 12.74
N ILE A 94 17.66 3.69 12.87
CA ILE A 94 16.34 3.37 12.30
C ILE A 94 16.41 3.29 10.77
N LYS A 95 17.10 4.22 10.10
CA LYS A 95 17.29 4.18 8.64
C LYS A 95 18.03 2.93 8.19
N VAL A 96 19.13 2.58 8.87
CA VAL A 96 19.94 1.39 8.58
C VAL A 96 19.12 0.12 8.79
N ALA A 97 18.37 0.02 9.89
CA ALA A 97 17.50 -1.12 10.15
C ALA A 97 16.42 -1.28 9.06
N ARG A 98 15.77 -0.18 8.64
CA ARG A 98 14.79 -0.20 7.53
C ARG A 98 15.44 -0.64 6.21
N TYR A 99 16.63 -0.13 5.89
CA TYR A 99 17.37 -0.51 4.70
C TYR A 99 17.73 -2.01 4.70
N GLN A 100 18.25 -2.53 5.81
CA GLN A 100 18.61 -3.94 5.95
C GLN A 100 17.39 -4.85 5.84
N ALA A 101 16.25 -4.47 6.45
CA ALA A 101 15.00 -5.21 6.32
C ALA A 101 14.49 -5.24 4.86
N ALA A 102 14.48 -4.09 4.18
CA ALA A 102 14.09 -3.99 2.78
C ALA A 102 15.03 -4.80 1.86
N LYS A 103 16.35 -4.75 2.10
CA LYS A 103 17.33 -5.56 1.39
C LYS A 103 17.08 -7.05 1.58
N ALA A 104 16.84 -7.50 2.80
CA ALA A 104 16.54 -8.91 3.08
C ALA A 104 15.26 -9.40 2.36
N GLN A 105 14.21 -8.55 2.31
CA GLN A 105 12.99 -8.85 1.56
C GLN A 105 13.25 -8.91 0.04
N ALA A 106 14.03 -7.98 -0.50
CA ALA A 106 14.41 -7.96 -1.92
C ALA A 106 15.23 -9.22 -2.28
N ASP A 107 16.21 -9.59 -1.46
CA ASP A 107 17.03 -10.78 -1.66
C ASP A 107 16.20 -12.07 -1.58
N ALA A 108 15.24 -12.14 -0.66
CA ALA A 108 14.31 -13.26 -0.55
C ALA A 108 13.41 -13.37 -1.78
N ALA A 109 12.84 -12.25 -2.25
CA ALA A 109 12.04 -12.20 -3.46
C ALA A 109 12.85 -12.58 -4.71
N ALA A 110 14.09 -12.11 -4.83
CA ALA A 110 14.98 -12.47 -5.94
C ALA A 110 15.30 -13.98 -5.94
N LYS A 111 15.51 -14.59 -4.77
CA LYS A 111 15.69 -16.04 -4.64
C LYS A 111 14.43 -16.82 -5.05
N ALA A 112 13.25 -16.38 -4.60
CA ALA A 112 11.98 -16.99 -4.96
C ALA A 112 11.73 -16.89 -6.47
N LEU A 113 11.94 -15.71 -7.07
CA LEU A 113 11.86 -15.53 -8.53
C LEU A 113 12.85 -16.42 -9.28
N THR A 114 14.08 -16.57 -8.81
CA THR A 114 15.07 -17.40 -9.49
C THR A 114 14.74 -18.89 -9.42
N LYS A 115 14.18 -19.35 -8.30
CA LYS A 115 13.92 -20.77 -8.04
C LYS A 115 12.52 -21.21 -8.47
N GLU A 116 11.49 -20.50 -8.04
CA GLU A 116 10.09 -20.94 -8.15
C GLU A 116 9.47 -20.54 -9.48
N TYR A 117 9.81 -19.35 -10.01
CA TYR A 117 9.21 -18.86 -11.26
C TYR A 117 9.41 -19.85 -12.44
N PRO A 118 10.61 -20.40 -12.71
CA PRO A 118 10.77 -21.36 -13.79
C PRO A 118 9.99 -22.65 -13.59
N GLU A 119 9.78 -23.09 -12.34
CA GLU A 119 8.98 -24.29 -12.04
C GLU A 119 7.50 -24.04 -12.26
N ILE A 120 6.98 -22.91 -11.76
CA ILE A 120 5.59 -22.48 -11.97
C ILE A 120 5.33 -22.33 -13.46
N ALA A 121 6.27 -21.71 -14.17
CA ALA A 121 6.14 -21.47 -15.60
C ALA A 121 6.13 -22.77 -16.41
N ARG A 122 6.99 -23.74 -16.08
CA ARG A 122 6.93 -25.08 -16.71
C ARG A 122 5.61 -25.80 -16.42
N LYS A 123 5.11 -25.73 -15.19
CA LYS A 123 3.80 -26.32 -14.81
C LYS A 123 2.65 -25.67 -15.57
N PHE A 124 2.67 -24.35 -15.70
CA PHE A 124 1.63 -23.62 -16.42
C PHE A 124 1.67 -23.90 -17.93
N ALA A 125 2.86 -23.96 -18.55
CA ALA A 125 2.99 -24.38 -19.95
C ALA A 125 2.49 -25.82 -20.18
N ALA A 126 2.77 -26.74 -19.25
CA ALA A 126 2.24 -28.11 -19.30
C ALA A 126 0.71 -28.16 -19.16
N LEU A 127 0.14 -27.32 -18.30
CA LEU A 127 -1.32 -27.17 -18.17
C LEU A 127 -1.94 -26.65 -19.47
N ILE A 128 -1.36 -25.61 -20.08
CA ILE A 128 -1.81 -25.08 -21.38
C ILE A 128 -1.79 -26.16 -22.45
N LYS A 129 -0.71 -26.95 -22.52
CA LYS A 129 -0.61 -28.07 -23.45
C LYS A 129 -1.74 -29.08 -23.25
N THR A 130 -1.99 -29.46 -22.00
CA THR A 130 -3.05 -30.42 -21.64
C THR A 130 -4.44 -29.91 -22.03
N VAL A 131 -4.74 -28.64 -21.74
CA VAL A 131 -6.02 -28.02 -22.09
C VAL A 131 -6.20 -27.93 -23.61
N ALA A 132 -5.16 -27.52 -24.35
CA ALA A 132 -5.20 -27.44 -25.80
C ALA A 132 -5.38 -28.82 -26.46
N GLU A 133 -4.73 -29.87 -25.92
CA GLU A 133 -4.93 -31.25 -26.35
C GLU A 133 -6.36 -31.74 -26.11
N ALA A 134 -6.92 -31.48 -24.93
CA ALA A 134 -8.29 -31.84 -24.59
C ALA A 134 -9.31 -31.11 -25.48
N GLN A 135 -9.17 -29.79 -25.66
CA GLN A 135 -10.03 -29.02 -26.54
C GLN A 135 -9.95 -29.50 -27.99
N THR A 136 -8.75 -29.84 -28.50
CA THR A 136 -8.60 -30.39 -29.86
C THR A 136 -9.34 -31.73 -30.00
N ALA A 137 -9.22 -32.62 -29.01
CA ALA A 137 -9.93 -33.90 -29.02
C ALA A 137 -11.45 -33.72 -28.94
N ILE A 138 -11.93 -32.77 -28.13
CA ILE A 138 -13.34 -32.39 -28.02
C ILE A 138 -13.87 -31.83 -29.35
N GLU A 139 -13.13 -30.94 -30.01
CA GLU A 139 -13.51 -30.41 -31.32
C GLU A 139 -13.64 -31.53 -32.36
N GLN A 140 -12.68 -32.46 -32.40
CA GLN A 140 -12.72 -33.61 -33.30
C GLN A 140 -13.91 -34.54 -33.00
N ALA A 141 -14.19 -34.80 -31.73
CA ALA A 141 -15.33 -35.61 -31.31
C ALA A 141 -16.66 -34.94 -31.66
N ASN A 142 -16.78 -33.63 -31.42
CA ASN A 142 -17.97 -32.84 -31.72
C ASN A 142 -18.23 -32.71 -33.24
N GLN A 143 -17.19 -32.80 -34.09
CA GLN A 143 -17.35 -32.86 -35.55
C GLN A 143 -17.97 -34.19 -36.03
N SER A 144 -17.83 -35.26 -35.26
CA SER A 144 -18.33 -36.61 -35.59
C SER A 144 -19.39 -37.07 -34.57
N LEU A 145 -20.24 -36.13 -34.13
CA LEU A 145 -21.20 -36.36 -33.05
C LEU A 145 -22.29 -37.36 -33.48
N PRO A 146 -22.53 -38.45 -32.72
CA PRO A 146 -23.65 -39.35 -32.98
C PRO A 146 -25.01 -38.68 -32.79
N ASP A 147 -26.02 -39.15 -33.52
CA ASP A 147 -27.38 -38.63 -33.43
C ASP A 147 -27.91 -38.71 -31.98
N GLY A 148 -28.44 -37.59 -31.49
CA GLY A 148 -29.06 -37.48 -30.16
C GLY A 148 -28.08 -37.31 -28.98
N VAL A 149 -26.77 -37.27 -29.23
CA VAL A 149 -25.77 -37.00 -28.17
C VAL A 149 -25.49 -35.49 -28.10
N PRO A 150 -25.50 -34.85 -26.91
CA PRO A 150 -25.15 -33.43 -26.79
C PRO A 150 -23.64 -33.21 -27.00
N PRO A 151 -23.22 -32.06 -27.53
CA PRO A 151 -21.81 -31.76 -27.74
C PRO A 151 -21.07 -31.68 -26.40
N LEU A 152 -19.82 -32.13 -26.40
CA LEU A 152 -18.93 -32.01 -25.26
C LEU A 152 -18.57 -30.54 -25.02
N LEU A 153 -18.59 -30.13 -23.76
CA LEU A 153 -18.23 -28.78 -23.34
C LEU A 153 -16.71 -28.60 -23.29
N ASP A 154 -16.28 -27.38 -23.56
CA ASP A 154 -14.90 -26.95 -23.37
C ASP A 154 -14.49 -27.14 -21.88
N PRO A 155 -13.32 -27.74 -21.58
CA PRO A 155 -12.84 -27.94 -20.22
C PRO A 155 -12.74 -26.64 -19.41
N GLU A 156 -12.35 -25.53 -20.04
CA GLU A 156 -12.32 -24.22 -19.36
C GLU A 156 -13.74 -23.76 -19.01
N PHE A 157 -14.69 -23.92 -19.95
CA PHE A 157 -16.09 -23.56 -19.71
C PHE A 157 -16.74 -24.46 -18.66
N ALA A 158 -16.39 -25.75 -18.61
CA ALA A 158 -16.90 -26.68 -17.61
C ALA A 158 -16.49 -26.31 -16.17
N VAL A 159 -15.30 -25.70 -15.98
CA VAL A 159 -14.79 -25.33 -14.66
C VAL A 159 -15.13 -23.89 -14.29
N ARG A 160 -15.04 -22.96 -15.25
CA ARG A 160 -15.10 -21.51 -15.01
C ARG A 160 -16.28 -20.82 -15.71
N GLY A 161 -16.95 -21.50 -16.63
CA GLY A 161 -18.10 -20.96 -17.35
C GLY A 161 -19.33 -20.88 -16.48
N LYS A 162 -20.16 -19.87 -16.75
CA LYS A 162 -21.49 -19.77 -16.15
C LYS A 162 -22.53 -20.01 -17.24
N PRO A 163 -23.30 -21.11 -17.18
CA PRO A 163 -24.37 -21.33 -18.14
C PRO A 163 -25.43 -20.24 -17.99
N GLY A 164 -26.04 -19.84 -19.10
CA GLY A 164 -27.19 -18.95 -19.06
C GLY A 164 -28.36 -19.61 -18.34
N GLU A 165 -28.96 -18.91 -17.39
CA GLU A 165 -30.16 -19.36 -16.69
C GLU A 165 -31.38 -18.70 -17.32
N PRO A 166 -32.47 -19.45 -17.59
CA PRO A 166 -33.70 -18.85 -18.10
C PRO A 166 -34.33 -17.94 -17.05
N GLU A 167 -35.19 -17.02 -17.51
CA GLU A 167 -35.99 -16.19 -16.60
C GLU A 167 -36.78 -17.07 -15.63
N ARG A 168 -36.62 -16.82 -14.33
CA ARG A 168 -37.34 -17.55 -13.29
C ARG A 168 -38.24 -16.61 -12.50
N THR A 169 -39.55 -16.82 -12.59
CA THR A 169 -40.50 -16.10 -11.72
C THR A 169 -40.38 -16.63 -10.29
N LEU A 170 -40.04 -15.76 -9.34
CA LEU A 170 -39.91 -16.10 -7.92
C LEU A 170 -41.25 -15.96 -7.19
N LYS A 171 -41.97 -14.87 -7.47
CA LYS A 171 -43.24 -14.55 -6.82
C LYS A 171 -44.14 -13.82 -7.81
N SER A 172 -45.43 -14.15 -7.78
CA SER A 172 -46.47 -13.49 -8.55
C SER A 172 -47.61 -13.15 -7.59
N GLU A 173 -48.00 -11.89 -7.52
CA GLU A 173 -49.04 -11.40 -6.62
C GLU A 173 -49.96 -10.44 -7.35
N GLU A 174 -51.28 -10.62 -7.22
CA GLU A 174 -52.25 -9.66 -7.73
C GLU A 174 -52.29 -8.44 -6.81
N VAL A 175 -52.02 -7.27 -7.37
CA VAL A 175 -52.03 -5.98 -6.66
C VAL A 175 -52.94 -5.01 -7.37
N ALA A 176 -53.78 -4.31 -6.61
CA ALA A 176 -54.61 -3.24 -7.13
C ALA A 176 -53.89 -1.91 -6.91
N LEU A 177 -53.35 -1.32 -7.98
CA LEU A 177 -52.59 -0.08 -7.92
C LEU A 177 -53.26 1.01 -8.77
N TRP A 178 -53.19 2.25 -8.28
CA TRP A 178 -53.58 3.44 -9.02
C TRP A 178 -52.59 3.72 -10.14
N CYS A 179 -53.10 3.88 -11.36
CA CYS A 179 -52.33 4.21 -12.56
C CYS A 179 -52.91 5.47 -13.22
N TYR A 180 -52.08 6.19 -13.98
CA TYR A 180 -52.58 7.31 -14.79
C TYR A 180 -53.54 6.81 -15.87
N ALA A 181 -54.76 7.37 -15.92
CA ALA A 181 -55.80 6.87 -16.82
C ALA A 181 -55.49 7.11 -18.30
N ASN A 182 -54.78 8.20 -18.60
CA ASN A 182 -54.49 8.66 -19.96
C ASN A 182 -53.09 8.26 -20.46
N ALA A 183 -52.35 7.43 -19.72
CA ALA A 183 -51.03 6.96 -20.15
C ALA A 183 -51.16 5.85 -21.20
N SER A 184 -50.28 5.83 -22.19
CA SER A 184 -50.22 4.80 -23.25
C SER A 184 -49.77 3.42 -22.74
N GLY A 185 -49.34 3.31 -21.47
CA GLY A 185 -48.92 2.07 -20.82
C GLY A 185 -49.29 2.02 -19.33
N ILE A 186 -48.82 0.99 -18.64
CA ILE A 186 -49.02 0.86 -17.19
C ILE A 186 -48.04 1.79 -16.47
N GLN A 187 -48.49 3.01 -16.17
CA GLN A 187 -47.72 3.96 -15.38
C GLN A 187 -48.31 4.04 -13.97
N VAL A 188 -47.68 3.30 -13.05
CA VAL A 188 -48.06 3.20 -11.65
C VAL A 188 -47.73 4.52 -10.93
N LEU A 189 -48.65 5.01 -10.09
CA LEU A 189 -48.39 6.20 -9.27
C LEU A 189 -47.36 5.92 -8.15
N PRO A 190 -46.57 6.94 -7.73
CA PRO A 190 -45.69 6.83 -6.57
C PRO A 190 -46.44 6.37 -5.30
N GLN A 191 -45.76 5.62 -4.43
CA GLN A 191 -46.36 4.97 -3.25
C GLN A 191 -47.09 5.96 -2.32
N GLU A 192 -46.57 7.17 -2.15
CA GLU A 192 -47.21 8.22 -1.33
C GLU A 192 -48.60 8.58 -1.86
N LYS A 193 -48.74 8.70 -3.18
CA LYS A 193 -50.02 9.02 -3.84
C LYS A 193 -50.98 7.83 -3.89
N GLN A 194 -50.46 6.60 -3.91
CA GLN A 194 -51.27 5.39 -3.74
C GLN A 194 -52.00 5.43 -2.39
N LEU A 195 -51.26 5.68 -1.31
CA LEU A 195 -51.82 5.73 0.06
C LEU A 195 -52.82 6.87 0.23
N GLU A 196 -52.53 8.05 -0.33
CA GLU A 196 -53.45 9.20 -0.32
C GLU A 196 -54.79 8.84 -0.99
N LEU A 197 -54.74 8.24 -2.18
CA LEU A 197 -55.93 7.84 -2.93
C LEU A 197 -56.68 6.68 -2.28
N ASP A 198 -55.99 5.69 -1.72
CA ASP A 198 -56.63 4.59 -1.00
C ASP A 198 -57.36 5.08 0.26
N ALA A 199 -56.82 6.10 0.95
CA ALA A 199 -57.48 6.73 2.08
C ALA A 199 -58.70 7.58 1.65
N ARG A 200 -58.56 8.34 0.56
CA ARG A 200 -59.56 9.31 0.09
C ARG A 200 -60.71 8.69 -0.72
N SER A 201 -60.43 7.66 -1.50
CA SER A 201 -61.34 7.08 -2.50
C SER A 201 -61.79 5.66 -2.14
N LYS A 202 -62.11 5.41 -0.86
CA LYS A 202 -62.58 4.09 -0.40
C LYS A 202 -63.82 3.63 -1.18
N GLY A 203 -63.64 2.62 -2.03
CA GLY A 203 -64.73 1.99 -2.81
C GLY A 203 -64.90 2.51 -4.25
N SER A 204 -64.09 3.46 -4.71
CA SER A 204 -64.07 3.91 -6.11
C SER A 204 -62.80 3.42 -6.82
N ASP A 205 -62.94 2.96 -8.07
CA ASP A 205 -61.81 2.64 -8.95
C ASP A 205 -61.37 3.85 -9.80
N LEU A 206 -62.01 5.02 -9.64
CA LEU A 206 -61.66 6.26 -10.30
C LEU A 206 -61.28 7.33 -9.27
N GLY A 207 -60.25 8.11 -9.59
CA GLY A 207 -59.75 9.19 -8.75
C GLY A 207 -59.09 10.29 -9.57
N THR A 208 -58.70 11.35 -8.88
CA THR A 208 -57.96 12.48 -9.46
C THR A 208 -56.79 12.85 -8.56
N VAL A 209 -55.63 13.13 -9.15
CA VAL A 209 -54.46 13.64 -8.41
C VAL A 209 -54.13 15.02 -8.92
N SER A 210 -53.81 15.94 -8.01
CA SER A 210 -53.39 17.30 -8.38
C SER A 210 -52.09 17.23 -9.18
N SER A 211 -52.10 17.76 -10.40
CA SER A 211 -50.96 17.82 -11.29
C SER A 211 -50.11 19.07 -10.99
N GLY A 212 -49.36 19.05 -9.89
CA GLY A 212 -48.37 20.07 -9.55
C GLY A 212 -48.86 21.54 -9.57
N SER A 213 -47.92 22.47 -9.74
CA SER A 213 -48.08 23.92 -9.51
C SER A 213 -49.04 24.65 -10.45
N GLY A 214 -49.62 23.98 -11.45
CA GLY A 214 -50.55 24.56 -12.41
C GLY A 214 -52.03 24.42 -12.04
N GLY A 215 -52.36 23.81 -10.89
CA GLY A 215 -53.75 23.64 -10.43
C GLY A 215 -54.62 22.68 -11.25
N GLY A 216 -54.02 21.90 -12.15
CA GLY A 216 -54.72 20.86 -12.91
C GLY A 216 -54.97 19.59 -12.09
N TYR A 217 -55.94 18.78 -12.54
CA TYR A 217 -56.18 17.44 -12.01
C TYR A 217 -55.91 16.41 -13.10
N THR A 218 -55.14 15.37 -12.79
CA THR A 218 -54.97 14.21 -13.67
C THR A 218 -55.86 13.07 -13.20
N SER A 219 -56.63 12.50 -14.13
CA SER A 219 -57.46 11.32 -13.86
C SER A 219 -56.60 10.08 -13.66
N VAL A 220 -56.91 9.33 -12.61
CA VAL A 220 -56.27 8.06 -12.27
C VAL A 220 -57.31 6.97 -12.13
N ILE A 221 -56.93 5.76 -12.47
CA ILE A 221 -57.79 4.57 -12.40
C ILE A 221 -57.08 3.48 -11.63
N ARG A 222 -57.81 2.80 -10.75
CA ARG A 222 -57.32 1.64 -10.02
C ARG A 222 -57.39 0.43 -10.93
N ARG A 223 -56.24 -0.18 -11.21
CA ARG A 223 -56.14 -1.36 -12.08
C ARG A 223 -55.66 -2.54 -11.25
N ARG A 224 -56.24 -3.72 -11.51
CA ARG A 224 -55.72 -4.99 -11.00
C ARG A 224 -54.56 -5.39 -11.89
N LEU A 225 -53.37 -5.48 -11.31
CA LEU A 225 -52.11 -5.79 -11.97
C LEU A 225 -51.49 -7.02 -11.33
N VAL A 226 -50.67 -7.75 -12.07
CA VAL A 226 -49.86 -8.84 -11.51
C VAL A 226 -48.45 -8.34 -11.29
N LYS A 227 -48.06 -8.20 -10.02
CA LYS A 227 -46.68 -7.90 -9.63
C LYS A 227 -45.88 -9.19 -9.66
N ARG A 228 -44.98 -9.31 -10.65
CA ARG A 228 -44.02 -10.41 -10.75
C ARG A 228 -42.66 -9.97 -10.21
N SER A 229 -42.13 -10.69 -9.25
CA SER A 229 -40.72 -10.66 -8.87
C SER A 229 -40.04 -11.84 -9.56
N TYR A 230 -39.06 -11.59 -10.41
CA TYR A 230 -38.41 -12.61 -11.22
C TYR A 230 -36.89 -12.38 -11.27
N LEU A 231 -36.15 -13.46 -11.47
CA LEU A 231 -34.75 -13.42 -11.87
C LEU A 231 -34.71 -13.30 -13.40
N PRO A 232 -34.12 -12.24 -13.97
CA PRO A 232 -34.02 -12.11 -15.42
C PRO A 232 -33.20 -13.27 -15.99
N ALA A 233 -33.45 -13.61 -17.26
CA ALA A 233 -32.60 -14.56 -17.95
C ALA A 233 -31.16 -14.05 -17.94
N SER A 234 -30.21 -14.88 -17.51
CA SER A 234 -28.78 -14.57 -17.61
C SER A 234 -28.24 -15.16 -18.90
N GLN A 235 -27.35 -14.42 -19.55
CA GLN A 235 -26.62 -14.94 -20.70
C GLN A 235 -25.53 -15.90 -20.22
N THR A 236 -25.10 -16.77 -21.12
CA THR A 236 -23.92 -17.59 -20.90
C THR A 236 -22.70 -16.68 -20.81
N GLU A 237 -22.01 -16.69 -19.67
CA GLU A 237 -20.79 -15.93 -19.46
C GLU A 237 -19.60 -16.87 -19.69
N ARG A 238 -18.77 -16.54 -20.69
CA ARG A 238 -17.52 -17.25 -20.95
C ARG A 238 -16.37 -16.53 -20.25
N PRO A 239 -15.52 -17.26 -19.51
CA PRO A 239 -14.33 -16.67 -18.92
C PRO A 239 -13.29 -16.36 -20.00
N ASP A 240 -12.37 -15.44 -19.70
CA ASP A 240 -11.17 -15.25 -20.52
C ASP A 240 -10.35 -16.54 -20.52
N SER A 241 -9.91 -16.95 -21.72
CA SER A 241 -9.11 -18.17 -21.89
C SER A 241 -7.77 -18.05 -21.17
N ILE A 242 -7.36 -19.12 -20.51
CA ILE A 242 -6.04 -19.21 -19.86
C ILE A 242 -4.88 -19.01 -20.85
N PHE A 243 -5.11 -19.21 -22.16
CA PHE A 243 -4.10 -18.97 -23.20
C PHE A 243 -3.70 -17.50 -23.35
N THR A 244 -4.50 -16.58 -22.81
CA THR A 244 -4.24 -15.12 -22.87
C THR A 244 -3.27 -14.62 -21.79
N ILE A 245 -2.99 -15.43 -20.76
CA ILE A 245 -2.03 -15.10 -19.72
C ILE A 245 -0.63 -15.18 -20.34
N ALA A 246 0.24 -14.19 -20.12
CA ALA A 246 1.62 -14.22 -20.60
C ALA A 246 2.60 -14.54 -19.46
N MET A 247 3.61 -15.37 -19.75
CA MET A 247 4.71 -15.64 -18.82
C MET A 247 6.05 -15.30 -19.48
N PRO A 248 6.60 -14.10 -19.21
CA PRO A 248 7.86 -13.68 -19.79
C PRO A 248 9.03 -14.55 -19.32
N GLY A 249 10.17 -14.43 -20.01
CA GLY A 249 11.42 -15.00 -19.53
C GLY A 249 11.84 -14.35 -18.21
N LEU A 250 12.69 -15.04 -17.44
CA LEU A 250 13.13 -14.54 -16.12
C LEU A 250 14.09 -13.34 -16.27
N ARG A 251 14.97 -13.39 -17.27
CA ARG A 251 15.94 -12.34 -17.58
C ARG A 251 15.56 -11.61 -18.86
N VAL A 252 16.10 -10.40 -19.01
CA VAL A 252 16.00 -9.66 -20.26
C VAL A 252 16.64 -10.49 -21.38
N GLY A 253 15.89 -10.75 -22.44
CA GLY A 253 16.34 -11.56 -23.58
C GLY A 253 16.08 -13.06 -23.43
N ASP A 254 15.61 -13.54 -22.27
CA ASP A 254 15.16 -14.92 -22.14
C ASP A 254 13.93 -15.16 -23.02
N VAL A 255 13.83 -16.38 -23.56
CA VAL A 255 12.62 -16.85 -24.24
C VAL A 255 11.46 -16.85 -23.23
N PRO A 256 10.28 -16.33 -23.60
CA PRO A 256 9.11 -16.44 -22.73
C PRO A 256 8.76 -17.92 -22.50
N PHE A 257 8.45 -18.28 -21.26
CA PHE A 257 7.95 -19.61 -20.95
C PHE A 257 6.59 -19.87 -21.61
N TRP A 258 5.80 -18.81 -21.75
CA TRP A 258 4.56 -18.82 -22.52
C TRP A 258 4.27 -17.42 -23.04
N GLN A 259 4.01 -17.32 -24.34
CA GLN A 259 3.58 -16.08 -24.97
C GLN A 259 2.11 -16.19 -25.31
N ALA A 260 1.31 -15.27 -24.77
CA ALA A 260 -0.12 -15.20 -25.09
C ALA A 260 -0.33 -15.05 -26.60
N VAL A 261 -1.28 -15.81 -27.14
CA VAL A 261 -1.65 -15.74 -28.55
C VAL A 261 -2.92 -14.89 -28.66
N PRO A 262 -2.94 -13.83 -29.49
CA PRO A 262 -4.09 -12.92 -29.58
C PRO A 262 -5.34 -13.58 -30.17
N TYR A 263 -5.18 -14.71 -30.85
CA TYR A 263 -6.28 -15.52 -31.38
C TYR A 263 -6.22 -16.90 -30.74
N SER A 264 -7.32 -17.32 -30.12
CA SER A 264 -7.48 -18.60 -29.41
C SER A 264 -7.68 -19.79 -30.35
N ASP A 265 -7.05 -19.79 -31.53
CA ASP A 265 -7.03 -20.98 -32.36
C ASP A 265 -6.07 -22.01 -31.74
N LEU A 266 -6.58 -23.20 -31.44
CA LEU A 266 -5.82 -24.28 -30.80
C LEU A 266 -4.60 -24.69 -31.61
N ARG A 267 -4.66 -24.57 -32.95
CA ARG A 267 -3.50 -24.84 -33.83
C ARG A 267 -2.39 -23.83 -33.58
N SER A 268 -2.75 -22.56 -33.43
CA SER A 268 -1.81 -21.48 -33.12
C SER A 268 -1.19 -21.64 -31.72
N VAL A 269 -1.98 -22.09 -30.74
CA VAL A 269 -1.50 -22.42 -29.38
C VAL A 269 -0.45 -23.54 -29.42
N ARG A 270 -0.75 -24.65 -30.11
CA ARG A 270 0.20 -25.77 -30.26
C ARG A 270 1.47 -25.36 -31.00
N ALA A 271 1.33 -24.68 -32.14
CA ALA A 271 2.49 -24.19 -32.90
C ALA A 271 3.36 -23.24 -32.06
N ASN A 272 2.76 -22.43 -31.18
CA ASN A 272 3.50 -21.56 -30.28
C ASN A 272 4.24 -22.35 -29.19
N LEU A 273 3.65 -23.41 -28.63
CA LEU A 273 4.36 -24.29 -27.69
C LEU A 273 5.59 -24.93 -28.34
N ASP A 274 5.44 -25.44 -29.56
CA ASP A 274 6.54 -26.06 -30.31
C ASP A 274 7.63 -25.03 -30.65
N LYS A 275 7.21 -23.81 -31.06
CA LYS A 275 8.12 -22.69 -31.31
C LYS A 275 8.93 -22.36 -30.05
N ILE A 276 8.27 -22.16 -28.91
CA ILE A 276 8.94 -21.84 -27.64
C ILE A 276 9.92 -22.94 -27.24
N ALA A 277 9.53 -24.22 -27.40
CA ALA A 277 10.41 -25.35 -27.11
C ALA A 277 11.67 -25.39 -27.99
N SER A 278 11.62 -24.82 -29.21
CA SER A 278 12.75 -24.74 -30.14
C SER A 278 13.64 -23.52 -29.95
N MET A 279 13.18 -22.49 -29.24
CA MET A 279 13.92 -21.24 -29.06
C MET A 279 15.05 -21.42 -28.05
N ARG A 280 16.19 -20.78 -28.31
CA ARG A 280 17.32 -20.70 -27.38
C ARG A 280 17.31 -19.34 -26.68
N PRO A 281 17.67 -19.26 -25.38
CA PRO A 281 17.83 -17.99 -24.69
C PRO A 281 18.87 -17.13 -25.41
N ALA A 282 18.63 -15.81 -25.50
CA ALA A 282 19.62 -14.89 -26.02
C ALA A 282 20.87 -14.92 -25.12
N PRO A 283 22.09 -14.76 -25.69
CA PRO A 283 23.29 -14.66 -24.88
C PRO A 283 23.19 -13.47 -23.92
N ALA A 284 23.67 -13.65 -22.69
CA ALA A 284 23.57 -12.65 -21.62
C ALA A 284 24.29 -11.33 -21.96
N VAL A 285 25.31 -11.40 -22.81
CA VAL A 285 26.00 -10.24 -23.39
C VAL A 285 25.73 -10.30 -24.88
N ASN A 286 25.15 -9.23 -25.43
CA ASN A 286 25.10 -9.06 -26.86
C ASN A 286 26.49 -8.60 -27.32
N ASP A 287 27.13 -9.36 -28.21
CA ASP A 287 28.47 -9.04 -28.69
C ASP A 287 28.54 -7.63 -29.32
N SER A 288 27.42 -7.13 -29.89
CA SER A 288 27.34 -5.76 -30.41
C SER A 288 27.36 -4.66 -29.34
N ASN A 289 27.11 -5.01 -28.07
CA ASN A 289 27.19 -4.09 -26.94
C ASN A 289 28.59 -4.06 -26.30
N ILE A 290 29.49 -4.96 -26.71
CA ILE A 290 30.87 -4.96 -26.23
C ILE A 290 31.59 -3.76 -26.84
N ARG A 291 31.89 -2.76 -26.01
CA ARG A 291 32.75 -1.64 -26.39
C ARG A 291 34.19 -2.04 -26.08
N ILE A 292 34.99 -2.16 -27.13
CA ILE A 292 36.42 -2.38 -27.01
C ILE A 292 37.08 -1.00 -27.04
N GLU A 293 37.56 -0.57 -25.88
CA GLU A 293 38.38 0.63 -25.76
C GLU A 293 39.84 0.20 -25.64
N TYR A 294 40.71 0.83 -26.43
CA TYR A 294 42.15 0.65 -26.34
C TYR A 294 42.69 1.79 -25.47
N THR A 295 43.18 1.46 -24.28
CA THR A 295 43.85 2.41 -23.40
C THR A 295 45.36 2.22 -23.49
N ASP A 296 46.11 3.31 -23.62
CA ASP A 296 47.58 3.26 -23.55
C ASP A 296 48.01 2.76 -22.17
N GLU A 297 49.04 1.90 -22.11
CA GLU A 297 49.71 1.56 -20.86
C GLU A 297 50.29 2.86 -20.29
N ILE A 298 49.65 3.42 -19.26
CA ILE A 298 50.26 4.46 -18.44
C ILE A 298 51.53 3.80 -17.87
N PRO A 299 52.74 4.27 -18.23
CA PRO A 299 53.94 3.74 -17.64
C PRO A 299 53.80 3.97 -16.14
N SER A 300 53.78 2.87 -15.37
CA SER A 300 53.87 2.92 -13.91
C SER A 300 55.00 3.87 -13.56
N ALA A 301 54.67 5.06 -13.04
CA ALA A 301 55.66 6.01 -12.59
C ALA A 301 56.52 5.29 -11.54
N GLU A 302 57.73 4.90 -11.94
CA GLU A 302 58.74 4.43 -11.00
C GLU A 302 58.88 5.50 -9.91
N PRO A 303 58.84 5.14 -8.63
CA PRO A 303 59.06 6.10 -7.57
C PRO A 303 60.49 6.61 -7.73
N ALA A 304 60.63 7.87 -8.13
CA ALA A 304 61.89 8.58 -8.13
C ALA A 304 62.46 8.51 -6.71
N MET A 305 63.43 7.62 -6.51
CA MET A 305 64.24 7.54 -5.32
C MET A 305 64.92 8.90 -5.16
N ALA A 306 64.50 9.64 -4.14
CA ALA A 306 65.17 10.84 -3.68
C ALA A 306 66.58 10.45 -3.20
N GLU A 307 67.54 10.63 -4.09
CA GLU A 307 68.96 10.67 -3.78
C GLU A 307 69.20 11.92 -2.90
N ALA A 308 69.29 11.70 -1.59
CA ALA A 308 69.71 12.72 -0.64
C ALA A 308 71.22 12.94 -0.82
N ALA A 309 71.57 14.12 -1.35
CA ALA A 309 72.92 14.61 -1.43
C ALA A 309 73.42 15.11 -0.05
N GLU A 310 74.72 14.85 0.15
CA GLU A 310 75.72 15.45 1.06
C GLU A 310 75.40 16.79 1.72
#